data_AF-A0A1X1GVP5-F1
#
_entry.id   AF-A0A1X1GVP5-F1
#
_cell.length_a   1.000
_cell.length_b   1.000
_cell.length_c   1.000
_cell.angle_alpha   90.00
_cell.angle_beta   90.00
_cell.angle_gamma   90.00
#
_symmetry.space_group_name_H-M   'P 1'
#
loop_
_entity.id
_entity.type
_entity.pdbx_description
1 polymer ?
#
loop_
_entity_poly.entity_id
_entity_poly.type
_entity_poly.pdbx_seq_one_letter_code
_entity_poly.pdbx_strand_id
1 'polypeptide(L)'
;MGELMNIQKEKVRKELVSLCLGEFTAVLSIWFCFFLLKNRLGDWNGLISILYPLSLLTFILLQGSTYWAILIRRLSNPQFGSGNVRKIYGGFRILDLVLLISGFPFIVWNTQSVQVAVLATLIELFAFIEWLNYFLLRLSYSLNLLVLWKRIAKGKLEKSRIAKELG
;
A
#
# COMPACT_ATOMS: atom_id res chain seq x y z
N MET A 1 -10.22 28.10 -19.28
CA MET A 1 -9.12 27.15 -18.99
C MET A 1 -8.92 26.88 -17.49
N GLY A 2 -9.04 27.90 -16.62
CA GLY A 2 -8.88 27.73 -15.17
C GLY A 2 -9.92 26.82 -14.47
N GLU A 3 -11.19 26.85 -14.88
CA GLU A 3 -12.24 26.02 -14.26
C GLU A 3 -12.08 24.52 -14.56
N LEU A 4 -11.76 24.16 -15.81
CA LEU A 4 -11.54 22.76 -16.21
C LEU A 4 -10.40 22.12 -15.40
N MET A 5 -9.36 22.91 -15.13
CA MET A 5 -8.19 22.52 -14.36
C MET A 5 -8.52 22.33 -12.87
N ASN A 6 -9.49 23.07 -12.34
CA ASN A 6 -9.95 22.95 -10.95
C ASN A 6 -10.84 21.71 -10.74
N ILE A 7 -11.74 21.43 -11.69
CA ILE A 7 -12.57 20.21 -11.70
C ILE A 7 -11.69 18.94 -11.77
N GLN A 8 -10.62 18.97 -12.57
CA GLN A 8 -9.68 17.86 -12.65
C GLN A 8 -8.91 17.65 -11.34
N LYS A 9 -8.46 18.74 -10.68
CA LYS A 9 -7.82 18.66 -9.36
C LYS A 9 -8.74 18.04 -8.30
N GLU A 10 -10.02 18.41 -8.30
CA GLU A 10 -11.02 17.83 -7.40
C GLU A 10 -11.24 16.33 -7.63
N LYS A 11 -11.33 15.89 -8.89
CA LYS A 11 -11.44 14.46 -9.22
C LYS A 11 -10.22 13.67 -8.74
N VAL A 12 -9.02 14.18 -9.01
CA VAL A 12 -7.77 13.58 -8.52
C VAL A 12 -7.79 13.49 -6.99
N ARG A 13 -8.15 14.57 -6.30
CA ARG A 13 -8.25 14.58 -4.84
C ARG A 13 -9.20 13.51 -4.31
N LYS A 14 -10.39 13.36 -4.91
CA LYS A 14 -11.37 12.31 -4.51
C LYS A 14 -10.80 10.90 -4.70
N GLU A 15 -10.10 10.66 -5.80
CA GLU A 15 -9.49 9.34 -6.07
C GLU A 15 -8.34 9.05 -5.10
N LEU A 16 -7.50 10.04 -4.79
CA LEU A 16 -6.45 9.92 -3.77
C LEU A 16 -7.01 9.65 -2.37
N VAL A 17 -8.12 10.30 -2.00
CA VAL A 17 -8.82 10.03 -0.74
C VAL A 17 -9.40 8.62 -0.73
N SER A 18 -10.00 8.17 -1.84
CA SER A 18 -10.50 6.80 -1.96
C SER A 18 -9.39 5.76 -1.83
N LEU A 19 -8.20 6.01 -2.39
CA LEU A 19 -7.04 5.13 -2.24
C LEU A 19 -6.54 5.11 -0.79
N CYS A 20 -6.42 6.28 -0.16
CA CYS A 20 -6.03 6.42 1.25
C CYS A 20 -6.99 5.64 2.18
N LEU A 21 -8.31 5.79 1.95
CA LEU A 21 -9.33 5.05 2.70
C LEU A 21 -9.27 3.55 2.41
N GLY A 22 -9.05 3.16 1.15
CA GLY A 22 -8.92 1.76 0.76
C GLY A 22 -7.79 1.04 1.50
N GLU A 23 -6.61 1.68 1.63
CA GLU A 23 -5.49 1.12 2.40
C GLU A 23 -5.80 1.01 3.89
N PHE A 24 -6.46 2.03 4.45
CA PHE A 24 -6.89 1.98 5.84
C PHE A 24 -7.92 0.88 6.10
N THR A 25 -8.88 0.72 5.19
CA THR A 25 -9.85 -0.37 5.25
C THR A 25 -9.17 -1.73 5.14
N ALA A 26 -8.18 -1.89 4.26
CA ALA A 26 -7.41 -3.13 4.14
C ALA A 26 -6.70 -3.48 5.47
N VAL A 27 -6.05 -2.50 6.12
CA VAL A 27 -5.44 -2.69 7.45
C VAL A 27 -6.48 -3.17 8.45
N LEU A 28 -7.63 -2.51 8.55
CA LEU A 28 -8.70 -2.90 9.47
C LEU A 28 -9.22 -4.32 9.18
N SER A 29 -9.45 -4.66 7.91
CA SER A 29 -9.91 -5.98 7.50
C SER A 29 -8.90 -7.07 7.85
N ILE A 30 -7.60 -6.84 7.63
CA ILE A 30 -6.53 -7.79 7.96
C ILE A 30 -6.47 -8.04 9.47
N TRP A 31 -6.50 -6.98 10.29
CA TRP A 31 -6.50 -7.10 11.75
C TRP A 31 -7.77 -7.78 12.27
N PHE A 32 -8.92 -7.50 11.65
CA PHE A 32 -10.17 -8.19 11.97
C PHE A 32 -10.09 -9.69 11.66
N CYS A 33 -9.57 -10.07 10.50
CA CYS A 33 -9.32 -11.48 10.14
C CYS A 33 -8.37 -12.17 11.12
N PHE A 34 -7.27 -11.50 11.50
CA PHE A 34 -6.33 -12.03 12.50
C PHE A 34 -7.01 -12.23 13.86
N PHE A 35 -7.82 -11.27 14.31
CA PHE A 35 -8.54 -11.36 15.57
C PHE A 35 -9.50 -12.55 15.62
N LEU A 36 -10.15 -12.89 14.52
CA LEU A 36 -11.00 -14.08 14.41
C LEU A 36 -10.18 -15.38 14.39
N LEU A 37 -9.04 -15.39 13.69
CA LEU A 37 -8.19 -16.57 13.54
C LEU A 37 -7.32 -16.86 14.76
N LYS A 38 -7.00 -15.87 15.60
CA LYS A 38 -6.10 -16.05 16.76
C LYS A 38 -6.56 -17.16 17.70
N ASN A 39 -7.87 -17.31 17.90
CA ASN A 39 -8.46 -18.32 18.80
C ASN A 39 -8.37 -19.74 18.21
N ARG A 40 -8.17 -19.86 16.89
CA ARG A 40 -7.99 -21.15 16.19
C ARG A 40 -6.53 -21.59 16.14
N LEU A 41 -5.60 -20.65 16.29
CA LEU A 41 -4.17 -20.91 16.09
C LEU A 41 -3.49 -21.54 17.30
N GLY A 42 -4.04 -21.43 18.51
CA GLY A 42 -3.69 -22.22 19.72
C GLY A 42 -2.28 -22.05 20.31
N ASP A 43 -1.28 -21.86 19.44
CA ASP A 43 0.15 -21.86 19.72
C ASP A 43 0.71 -20.45 19.72
N TRP A 44 1.35 -20.07 20.84
CA TRP A 44 1.99 -18.77 21.02
C TRP A 44 3.06 -18.48 19.96
N ASN A 45 3.89 -19.46 19.61
CA ASN A 45 4.93 -19.30 18.59
C ASN A 45 4.33 -19.11 17.19
N GLY A 46 3.20 -19.76 16.90
CA GLY A 46 2.50 -19.59 15.63
C GLY A 46 1.84 -18.21 15.50
N LEU A 47 1.28 -17.70 16.59
CA LEU A 47 0.76 -16.33 16.65
C LEU A 47 1.86 -15.30 16.39
N ILE A 48 3.03 -15.45 17.03
CA ILE A 48 4.18 -14.56 16.82
C ILE A 48 4.66 -14.60 15.35
N SER A 49 4.70 -15.79 14.77
CA SER A 49 5.12 -16.00 13.37
C SER A 49 4.19 -15.35 12.35
N ILE A 50 2.88 -15.23 12.65
CA ILE A 50 1.91 -14.50 11.82
C ILE A 50 1.90 -13.01 12.15
N LEU A 51 2.12 -12.64 13.42
CA LEU A 51 2.10 -11.24 13.84
C LEU A 51 3.22 -10.42 13.19
N TYR A 52 4.40 -11.01 13.01
CA TYR A 52 5.52 -10.37 12.33
C TYR A 52 5.16 -9.91 10.90
N PRO A 53 4.82 -10.80 9.94
CA PRO A 53 4.49 -10.39 8.56
C PRO A 53 3.25 -9.49 8.52
N LEU A 54 2.30 -9.67 9.43
CA LEU A 54 1.09 -8.85 9.51
C LEU A 54 1.38 -7.41 9.99
N SER A 55 2.30 -7.26 10.95
CA SER A 55 2.75 -5.95 11.42
C SER A 55 3.56 -5.23 10.33
N LEU A 56 4.42 -5.94 9.61
CA LEU A 56 5.19 -5.43 8.48
C LEU A 56 4.29 -4.95 7.34
N LEU A 57 3.31 -5.77 6.97
CA LEU A 57 2.29 -5.41 5.98
C LEU A 57 1.52 -4.14 6.40
N THR A 58 1.10 -4.08 7.67
CA THR A 58 0.41 -2.90 8.22
C THR A 58 1.30 -1.66 8.12
N PHE A 59 2.58 -1.79 8.43
CA PHE A 59 3.54 -0.69 8.35
C PHE A 59 3.69 -0.17 6.92
N ILE A 60 3.83 -1.05 5.93
CA ILE A 60 3.90 -0.69 4.50
C ILE A 60 2.61 0.02 4.04
N LEU A 61 1.44 -0.51 4.41
CA LEU A 61 0.15 0.11 4.07
C LEU A 61 -0.04 1.49 4.74
N LEU A 62 0.40 1.66 5.99
CA LEU A 62 0.35 2.95 6.69
C LEU A 62 1.29 3.99 6.07
N GLN A 63 2.49 3.58 5.63
CA GLN A 63 3.37 4.43 4.83
C GLN A 63 2.66 4.83 3.51
N GLY A 64 2.00 3.86 2.88
CA GLY A 64 1.09 4.05 1.75
C GLY A 64 0.10 5.19 1.94
N SER A 65 -0.68 5.09 3.02
CA SER A 65 -1.74 6.02 3.36
C SER A 65 -1.19 7.42 3.67
N THR A 66 -0.10 7.47 4.44
CA THR A 66 0.59 8.72 4.79
C THR A 66 1.12 9.43 3.55
N TYR A 67 1.65 8.68 2.58
CA TYR A 67 2.09 9.22 1.30
C TYR A 67 0.96 9.86 0.50
N TRP A 68 -0.20 9.21 0.40
CA TRP A 68 -1.35 9.79 -0.28
C TRP A 68 -1.85 11.07 0.40
N ALA A 69 -1.87 11.09 1.74
CA ALA A 69 -2.22 12.29 2.50
C ALA A 69 -1.25 13.46 2.23
N ILE A 70 0.06 13.18 2.14
CA ILE A 70 1.09 14.18 1.76
C ILE A 70 0.85 14.67 0.33
N LEU A 71 0.54 13.77 -0.61
CA LEU A 71 0.28 14.13 -2.00
C LEU A 71 -0.95 15.02 -2.17
N ILE A 72 -2.03 14.74 -1.43
CA ILE A 72 -3.23 15.59 -1.38
C ILE A 72 -2.87 16.99 -0.88
N ARG A 73 -2.07 17.09 0.18
CA ARG A 73 -1.57 18.38 0.70
C ARG A 73 -0.69 19.12 -0.31
N ARG A 74 0.14 18.40 -1.07
CA ARG A 74 0.98 18.99 -2.12
C ARG A 74 0.15 19.51 -3.31
N LEU A 75 -1.01 18.90 -3.58
CA LEU A 75 -1.95 19.37 -4.61
C LEU A 75 -2.54 20.75 -4.27
N SER A 76 -2.73 21.05 -2.98
CA SER A 76 -3.16 22.36 -2.48
C SER A 76 -1.99 23.34 -2.31
N ASN A 77 -0.84 22.88 -1.81
CA ASN A 77 0.35 23.69 -1.58
C ASN A 77 1.60 23.02 -2.18
N PRO A 78 2.06 23.46 -3.38
CA PRO A 78 3.12 22.78 -4.12
C PRO A 78 4.50 22.79 -3.43
N GLN A 79 4.73 23.70 -2.48
CA GLN A 79 5.97 23.75 -1.69
C GLN A 79 6.00 22.73 -0.53
N PHE A 80 4.90 22.03 -0.26
CA PHE A 80 4.82 21.10 0.87
C PHE A 80 5.68 19.84 0.61
N GLY A 81 6.72 19.66 1.44
CA GLY A 81 7.53 18.44 1.47
C GLY A 81 8.47 18.25 0.26
N SER A 82 8.98 19.31 -0.34
CA SER A 82 9.80 19.27 -1.57
C SER A 82 11.17 18.56 -1.42
N GLY A 83 11.74 18.47 -0.20
CA GLY A 83 13.06 17.84 0.03
C GLY A 83 13.06 16.67 1.02
N ASN A 84 12.51 16.85 2.22
CA ASN A 84 12.67 15.88 3.31
C ASN A 84 11.90 14.57 3.12
N VAL A 85 10.75 14.63 2.45
CA VAL A 85 9.89 13.46 2.21
C VAL A 85 10.67 12.38 1.46
N ARG A 86 11.42 12.76 0.41
CA ARG A 86 12.19 11.80 -0.41
C ARG A 86 13.31 11.11 0.39
N LYS A 87 13.98 11.83 1.29
CA LYS A 87 15.04 11.26 2.15
C LYS A 87 14.46 10.29 3.17
N ILE A 88 13.37 10.67 3.82
CA ILE A 88 12.68 9.85 4.84
C ILE A 88 12.15 8.55 4.20
N TYR A 89 11.44 8.64 3.08
CA TYR A 89 10.94 7.46 2.37
C TYR A 89 12.05 6.61 1.73
N GLY A 90 13.19 7.22 1.38
CA GLY A 90 14.38 6.48 0.98
C GLY A 90 14.96 5.62 2.11
N GLY A 91 14.96 6.14 3.35
CA GLY A 91 15.32 5.37 4.54
C GLY A 91 14.34 4.23 4.82
N PHE A 92 13.03 4.54 4.77
CA PHE A 92 11.99 3.51 4.94
C PHE A 92 12.11 2.39 3.90
N ARG A 93 12.49 2.69 2.65
CA ARG A 93 12.74 1.67 1.62
C ARG A 93 13.72 0.60 2.05
N ILE A 94 14.85 1.01 2.62
CA ILE A 94 15.91 0.10 3.03
C ILE A 94 15.46 -0.67 4.29
N LEU A 95 14.83 0.03 5.23
CA LEU A 95 14.29 -0.56 6.45
C LEU A 95 13.26 -1.66 6.11
N ASP A 96 12.27 -1.36 5.27
CA ASP A 96 11.22 -2.32 4.90
C ASP A 96 11.79 -3.51 4.13
N LEU A 97 12.78 -3.29 3.26
CA LEU A 97 13.45 -4.37 2.53
C LEU A 97 14.22 -5.28 3.48
N VAL A 98 14.94 -4.72 4.45
CA VAL A 98 15.63 -5.51 5.48
C VAL A 98 14.63 -6.33 6.28
N LEU A 99 13.51 -5.74 6.70
CA LEU A 99 12.45 -6.44 7.44
C LEU A 99 11.80 -7.57 6.62
N LEU A 100 11.58 -7.36 5.32
CA LEU A 100 11.05 -8.40 4.41
C LEU A 100 12.03 -9.57 4.26
N ILE A 101 13.32 -9.27 4.06
CA ILE A 101 14.33 -10.34 3.93
C ILE A 101 14.48 -11.10 5.24
N SER A 102 14.42 -10.42 6.39
CA SER A 102 14.50 -11.08 7.70
C SER A 102 13.22 -11.85 8.08
N GLY A 103 12.08 -11.57 7.46
CA GLY A 103 10.82 -12.27 7.70
C GLY A 103 10.86 -13.75 7.29
N PHE A 104 11.47 -14.06 6.14
CA PHE A 104 11.60 -15.45 5.66
C PHE A 104 12.31 -16.39 6.65
N PRO A 105 13.55 -16.12 7.12
CA PRO A 105 14.20 -16.97 8.12
C PRO A 105 13.47 -16.97 9.47
N PHE A 106 12.83 -15.85 9.85
CA PHE A 106 12.07 -15.76 11.09
C PHE A 106 10.87 -16.72 11.11
N ILE A 107 10.13 -16.81 10.00
CA ILE A 107 9.00 -17.74 9.84
C ILE A 107 9.50 -19.19 9.89
N VAL A 108 10.58 -19.52 9.18
CA VAL A 108 11.13 -20.90 9.16
C VAL A 108 11.60 -21.36 10.54
N TRP A 109 12.19 -20.48 11.35
CA TRP A 109 12.73 -20.85 12.66
C TRP A 109 11.66 -20.96 13.76
N ASN A 110 10.62 -20.11 13.72
CA ASN A 110 9.61 -20.04 14.78
C ASN A 110 8.40 -20.94 14.55
N THR A 111 8.16 -21.36 13.31
CA THR A 111 6.91 -22.05 12.99
C THR A 111 7.04 -23.57 13.13
N GLN A 112 6.25 -24.15 14.02
CA GLN A 112 6.19 -25.60 14.24
C GLN A 112 5.10 -26.28 13.38
N SER A 113 4.09 -25.51 12.94
CA SER A 113 2.96 -26.00 12.16
C SER A 113 3.04 -25.58 10.69
N VAL A 114 2.93 -26.54 9.78
CA VAL A 114 2.96 -26.29 8.33
C VAL A 114 1.85 -25.32 7.91
N GLN A 115 0.66 -25.40 8.50
CA GLN A 115 -0.46 -24.51 8.17
C GLN A 115 -0.15 -23.04 8.50
N VAL A 116 0.47 -22.81 9.67
CA VAL A 116 0.88 -21.48 10.11
C VAL A 116 2.00 -20.96 9.22
N ALA A 117 2.93 -21.82 8.81
CA ALA A 117 4.05 -21.42 7.98
C ALA A 117 3.57 -20.98 6.59
N VAL A 118 2.60 -21.71 6.02
CA VAL A 118 1.96 -21.35 4.74
C VAL A 118 1.23 -20.01 4.87
N LEU A 119 0.42 -19.81 5.92
CA LEU A 119 -0.29 -18.54 6.14
C LEU A 119 0.68 -17.36 6.33
N ALA A 120 1.70 -17.51 7.17
CA ALA A 120 2.71 -16.47 7.40
C ALA A 120 3.46 -16.13 6.12
N THR A 121 3.85 -17.14 5.33
CA THR A 121 4.52 -16.95 4.04
C THR A 121 3.62 -16.23 3.03
N LEU A 122 2.31 -16.55 2.99
CA LEU A 122 1.36 -15.85 2.11
C LEU A 122 1.23 -14.37 2.47
N ILE A 123 1.17 -14.05 3.77
CA ILE A 123 1.10 -12.66 4.25
C ILE A 123 2.42 -11.93 3.93
N GLU A 124 3.56 -12.58 4.12
CA GLU A 124 4.88 -12.03 3.80
C GLU A 124 5.03 -11.75 2.29
N LEU A 125 4.56 -12.67 1.43
CA LEU A 125 4.53 -12.46 -0.02
C LEU A 125 3.61 -11.30 -0.40
N PHE A 126 2.47 -11.17 0.27
CA PHE A 126 1.57 -10.03 0.05
C PHE A 126 2.23 -8.71 0.47
N ALA A 127 2.93 -8.69 1.61
CA ALA A 127 3.74 -7.54 2.04
C ALA A 127 4.83 -7.20 1.03
N PHE A 128 5.49 -8.20 0.45
CA PHE A 128 6.48 -8.01 -0.61
C PHE A 128 5.86 -7.41 -1.88
N ILE A 129 4.67 -7.86 -2.29
CA ILE A 129 3.94 -7.29 -3.43
C ILE A 129 3.54 -5.83 -3.14
N GLU A 130 3.04 -5.54 -1.95
CA GLU A 130 2.70 -4.17 -1.54
C GLU A 130 3.94 -3.27 -1.47
N TRP A 131 5.07 -3.79 -0.97
CA TRP A 131 6.34 -3.09 -0.99
C TRP A 131 6.82 -2.81 -2.42
N LEU A 132 6.75 -3.79 -3.32
CA LEU A 132 7.07 -3.59 -4.75
C LEU A 132 6.14 -2.55 -5.37
N ASN A 133 4.83 -2.64 -5.13
CA ASN A 133 3.85 -1.66 -5.61
C ASN A 133 4.19 -0.26 -5.08
N TYR A 134 4.45 -0.15 -3.79
CA TYR A 134 4.77 1.12 -3.14
C TYR A 134 6.08 1.73 -3.66
N PHE A 135 7.17 0.97 -3.70
CA PHE A 135 8.48 1.50 -4.08
C PHE A 135 8.74 1.55 -5.59
N LEU A 136 8.22 0.60 -6.40
CA LEU A 136 8.38 0.63 -7.85
C LEU A 136 7.30 1.48 -8.53
N LEU A 137 6.01 1.29 -8.20
CA LEU A 137 4.95 2.07 -8.83
C LEU A 137 4.80 3.44 -8.16
N ARG A 138 4.74 3.52 -6.83
CA ARG A 138 4.44 4.75 -6.08
C ARG A 138 5.58 5.76 -5.99
N LEU A 139 6.83 5.31 -5.83
CA LEU A 139 7.99 6.20 -5.95
C LEU A 139 8.13 6.74 -7.38
N SER A 140 7.81 5.93 -8.39
CA SER A 140 7.81 6.35 -9.80
C SER A 140 6.69 7.36 -10.10
N TYR A 141 5.56 7.32 -9.37
CA TYR A 141 4.53 8.38 -9.41
C TYR A 141 5.03 9.71 -8.80
N SER A 142 5.86 9.67 -7.75
CA SER A 142 6.41 10.89 -7.11
C SER A 142 7.27 11.74 -8.04
N LEU A 143 7.95 11.10 -9.01
CA LEU A 143 8.79 11.74 -10.02
C LEU A 143 7.97 12.35 -11.16
N ASN A 144 6.71 11.97 -11.32
CA ASN A 144 5.89 12.28 -12.48
C ASN A 144 4.44 12.55 -12.05
N LEU A 145 4.24 13.60 -11.24
CA LEU A 145 2.91 14.15 -10.92
C LEU A 145 2.06 14.34 -12.19
N LEU A 146 2.73 14.72 -13.29
CA LEU A 146 2.18 14.88 -14.64
C LEU A 146 1.69 13.57 -15.29
N VAL A 147 2.27 12.41 -14.97
CA VAL A 147 1.83 11.11 -15.51
C VAL A 147 0.56 10.62 -14.81
N LEU A 148 0.45 10.85 -13.50
CA LEU A 148 -0.76 10.57 -12.73
C LEU A 148 -1.90 11.50 -13.20
N TRP A 149 -1.58 12.78 -13.40
CA TRP A 149 -2.46 13.75 -14.05
C TRP A 149 -2.88 13.31 -15.47
N LYS A 150 -1.94 12.87 -16.32
CA LYS A 150 -2.23 12.37 -17.67
C LYS A 150 -3.09 11.11 -17.67
N ARG A 151 -2.94 10.19 -16.72
CA ARG A 151 -3.77 8.97 -16.63
C ARG A 151 -5.17 9.24 -16.10
N ILE A 152 -5.31 10.08 -15.08
CA ILE A 152 -6.63 10.49 -14.57
C ILE A 152 -7.36 11.37 -15.60
N ALA A 153 -6.64 12.28 -16.27
CA ALA A 153 -7.17 13.10 -17.37
C ALA A 153 -7.48 12.26 -18.63
N LYS A 154 -6.70 11.20 -18.92
CA LYS A 154 -7.05 10.22 -19.97
C LYS A 154 -8.22 9.32 -19.58
N GLY A 155 -8.65 9.34 -18.32
CA GLY A 155 -9.76 8.56 -17.86
C GLY A 155 -9.42 7.09 -17.75
N LYS A 156 -9.66 6.57 -16.55
CA LYS A 156 -10.40 5.33 -16.34
C LYS A 156 -11.83 5.44 -16.95
N LEU A 157 -11.90 5.93 -18.20
CA LEU A 157 -13.06 6.13 -19.07
C LEU A 157 -12.77 5.58 -20.46
N GLU A 158 -11.89 4.59 -20.60
CA GLU A 158 -12.32 3.45 -21.39
C GLU A 158 -12.98 2.50 -20.40
N LYS A 159 -14.30 2.69 -20.22
CA LYS A 159 -15.21 1.55 -20.21
C LYS A 159 -14.64 0.61 -21.25
N SER A 160 -14.06 -0.48 -20.78
CA SER A 160 -13.93 -1.75 -21.50
C SER A 160 -14.33 -1.62 -22.97
N ARG A 161 -13.37 -1.66 -23.90
CA ARG A 161 -13.68 -1.85 -25.32
C ARG A 161 -14.64 -3.05 -25.54
N ILE A 162 -14.66 -4.00 -24.61
CA ILE A 162 -15.58 -5.15 -24.57
C ILE A 162 -17.05 -4.72 -24.39
N ALA A 163 -17.34 -3.58 -23.74
CA ALA A 163 -18.71 -3.08 -23.59
C ALA A 163 -19.21 -2.27 -24.80
N LYS A 164 -18.36 -2.02 -25.81
CA LYS A 164 -18.73 -1.38 -27.08
C LYS A 164 -18.90 -2.38 -28.23
N GLU A 165 -18.51 -3.64 -28.04
CA GLU A 165 -18.67 -4.71 -29.04
C GLU A 165 -19.90 -5.61 -28.77
N LEU A 166 -20.58 -5.44 -27.63
CA LEU A 166 -21.71 -6.30 -27.20
C LEU A 166 -23.01 -5.53 -26.90
N GLY A 167 -23.21 -4.35 -27.49
CA GLY A 167 -24.48 -3.60 -27.38
C GLY A 167 -24.69 -2.67 -28.54
#